data_AF-A0A1I8JDV2-F1
#
_entry.id   AF-A0A1I8JDV2-F1
#
_cell.length_a   1.000
_cell.length_b   1.000
_cell.length_c   1.000
_cell.angle_alpha   90.00
_cell.angle_beta   90.00
_cell.angle_gamma   90.00
#
_symmetry.space_group_name_H-M   'P 1'
#
loop_
_entity.id
_entity.type
_entity.pdbx_description
1 polymer ?
#
loop_
_entity_poly.entity_id
_entity_poly.type
_entity_poly.pdbx_seq_one_letter_code
_entity_poly.pdbx_strand_id
1 'polypeptide(L)'
;MEDALYGGRVECFIPHAVASETETLKYRDVVSLYPTVQSKDPYPIGHPVQHPTPQVLDSDALASYFGIAKVTVLPPSNLHIPLLPYRVQKKLFFGLCRTCMEQQCGDDCDHSDEQRALTGTWATPELRKAFQLGYRLQVVHALAYWTEKRTVTMFSTFLKLKAESSGSPGMSDEDKAAYIADFFAKEGVTLDKVEPNPGLRFVAKIFLNSLWGKFCQRDDLTSTEIVSSYEDWLARLTDPNLKVKACEPIGSEFMLLEYRHRYFNQRPFRVVYRHSEGQWEPPHGTSLGMWTDEVPAGSRMTDFVSGGPKLYTYIVEDAAGVRSQVLKCKGIRLTPEIRERSDELRSALLHGGSLKLPQFQFQARQGVLYHTHC
;
A
#
# COMPACT_ATOMS: atom_id res chain seq x y z
N MET A 1 5.83 -17.32 7.85
CA MET A 1 5.66 -15.90 8.25
C MET A 1 5.66 -14.98 7.03
N GLU A 2 6.57 -15.15 6.06
CA GLU A 2 6.57 -14.38 4.81
C GLU A 2 5.23 -14.42 4.04
N ASP A 3 4.54 -15.55 4.08
CA ASP A 3 3.22 -15.71 3.45
C ASP A 3 2.18 -14.72 3.97
N ALA A 4 2.29 -14.31 5.25
CA ALA A 4 1.39 -13.35 5.88
C ALA A 4 1.73 -11.88 5.57
N LEU A 5 2.87 -11.62 4.93
CA LEU A 5 3.28 -10.26 4.60
C LEU A 5 2.66 -9.83 3.28
N TYR A 6 1.61 -9.01 3.31
CA TYR A 6 0.95 -8.49 2.11
C TYR A 6 1.35 -7.02 1.83
N GLY A 7 1.21 -6.62 0.56
CA GLY A 7 1.39 -5.22 0.15
C GLY A 7 0.14 -4.39 0.43
N GLY A 8 0.22 -3.08 0.23
CA GLY A 8 -0.95 -2.20 0.36
C GLY A 8 -2.06 -2.54 -0.64
N ARG A 9 -3.32 -2.36 -0.20
CA ARG A 9 -4.51 -2.49 -1.05
C ARG A 9 -4.53 -1.42 -2.13
N VAL A 10 -4.84 -1.83 -3.36
CA VAL A 10 -5.04 -0.93 -4.49
C VAL A 10 -6.21 -1.45 -5.29
N GLU A 11 -7.31 -0.70 -5.30
CA GLU A 11 -8.55 -1.13 -5.90
C GLU A 11 -9.32 0.09 -6.41
N CYS A 12 -10.15 -0.12 -7.42
CA CYS A 12 -10.99 0.90 -8.03
C CYS A 12 -12.43 0.40 -8.01
N PHE A 13 -13.29 0.99 -7.17
CA PHE A 13 -14.69 0.61 -7.05
C PHE A 13 -15.57 1.32 -8.08
N ILE A 14 -15.23 2.57 -8.40
CA ILE A 14 -15.98 3.42 -9.31
C ILE A 14 -15.01 3.93 -10.39
N PRO A 15 -15.13 3.45 -11.64
CA PRO A 15 -14.21 3.84 -12.71
C PRO A 15 -14.43 5.27 -13.20
N HIS A 16 -15.63 5.84 -13.00
CA HIS A 16 -15.96 7.19 -13.42
C HIS A 16 -16.89 7.89 -12.41
N ALA A 17 -16.54 9.11 -12.02
CA ALA A 17 -17.35 9.95 -11.14
C ALA A 17 -17.25 11.42 -11.56
N VAL A 18 -18.38 12.11 -11.55
CA VAL A 18 -18.50 13.56 -11.83
C VAL A 18 -19.12 14.21 -10.60
N ALA A 19 -18.57 15.34 -10.17
CA ALA A 19 -19.14 16.13 -9.09
C ALA A 19 -20.47 16.77 -9.56
N SER A 20 -21.44 16.88 -8.66
CA SER A 20 -22.71 17.57 -8.90
C SER A 20 -22.86 18.78 -7.96
N GLU A 21 -24.01 19.45 -8.00
CA GLU A 21 -24.33 20.50 -7.04
C GLU A 21 -24.46 19.97 -5.60
N THR A 22 -24.79 18.68 -5.44
CA THR A 22 -25.03 18.03 -4.14
C THR A 22 -23.95 17.03 -3.74
N GLU A 23 -23.11 16.58 -4.69
CA GLU A 23 -22.05 15.60 -4.45
C GLU A 23 -20.68 16.14 -4.85
N THR A 24 -19.74 16.11 -3.91
CA THR A 24 -18.35 16.50 -4.15
C THR A 24 -17.44 15.27 -4.21
N LEU A 25 -16.36 15.37 -4.99
CA LEU A 25 -15.33 14.33 -5.04
C LEU A 25 -14.16 14.74 -4.14
N LYS A 26 -13.77 13.86 -3.22
CA LYS A 26 -12.67 14.08 -2.27
C LYS A 26 -11.52 13.11 -2.54
N TYR A 27 -10.28 13.60 -2.48
CA TYR A 27 -9.06 12.80 -2.58
C TYR A 27 -8.25 12.94 -1.29
N ARG A 28 -8.24 11.87 -0.48
CA ARG A 28 -7.55 11.84 0.82
C ARG A 28 -6.35 10.90 0.81
N ASP A 29 -5.26 11.31 1.47
CA ASP A 29 -4.09 10.48 1.79
C ASP A 29 -3.93 10.41 3.31
N VAL A 30 -3.56 9.25 3.86
CA VAL A 30 -3.28 9.16 5.30
C VAL A 30 -1.90 9.73 5.54
N VAL A 31 -1.78 10.71 6.44
CA VAL A 31 -0.50 11.32 6.78
C VAL A 31 0.40 10.27 7.40
N SER A 32 1.35 9.76 6.59
CA SER A 32 2.34 8.77 7.03
C SER A 32 1.71 7.53 7.68
N LEU A 33 0.87 6.80 6.93
CA LEU A 33 0.22 5.57 7.40
C LEU A 33 1.18 4.59 8.09
N TYR A 34 2.23 4.12 7.41
CA TYR A 34 3.16 3.15 8.01
C TYR A 34 3.85 3.68 9.26
N PRO A 35 4.35 4.94 9.29
CA PRO A 35 4.85 5.51 10.53
C PRO A 35 3.79 5.62 11.65
N THR A 36 2.52 5.84 11.31
CA THR A 36 1.42 5.86 12.29
C THR A 36 1.29 4.51 12.97
N VAL A 37 1.16 3.45 12.18
CA VAL A 37 1.09 2.06 12.67
C VAL A 37 2.36 1.74 13.47
N GLN A 38 3.52 2.11 12.94
CA GLN A 38 4.80 1.89 13.59
C GLN A 38 4.96 2.57 14.96
N SER A 39 4.35 3.75 15.11
CA SER A 39 4.46 4.54 16.33
C SER A 39 3.37 4.23 17.36
N LYS A 40 2.18 3.80 16.92
CA LYS A 40 1.00 3.66 17.79
C LYS A 40 0.68 2.20 18.10
N ASP A 41 0.97 1.28 17.18
CA ASP A 41 0.65 -0.14 17.35
C ASP A 41 1.81 -0.93 17.98
N PRO A 42 1.49 -1.95 18.79
CA PRO A 42 2.51 -2.78 19.41
C PRO A 42 3.16 -3.72 18.40
N TYR A 43 4.47 -3.90 18.52
CA TYR A 43 5.26 -4.85 17.75
C TYR A 43 5.56 -6.11 18.57
N PRO A 44 5.65 -7.30 17.93
CA PRO A 44 6.10 -8.50 18.62
C PRO A 44 7.56 -8.37 19.05
N ILE A 45 7.90 -8.88 20.25
CA ILE A 45 9.28 -8.95 20.74
C ILE A 45 9.69 -10.41 20.93
N GLY A 46 10.90 -10.74 20.51
CA GLY A 46 11.48 -12.07 20.70
C GLY A 46 10.99 -13.08 19.68
N HIS A 47 11.18 -14.36 20.00
CA HIS A 47 10.80 -15.46 19.12
C HIS A 47 9.34 -15.86 19.32
N PRO A 48 8.60 -16.14 18.24
CA PRO A 48 7.23 -16.63 18.37
C PRO A 48 7.20 -18.06 18.95
N VAL A 49 6.16 -18.33 19.72
CA VAL A 49 5.82 -19.65 20.24
C VAL A 49 4.80 -20.30 19.31
N GLN A 50 5.00 -21.58 18.99
CA GLN A 50 4.02 -22.36 18.24
C GLN A 50 2.93 -22.85 19.19
N HIS A 51 1.66 -22.64 18.85
CA HIS A 51 0.56 -23.22 19.60
C HIS A 51 0.55 -24.75 19.38
N PRO A 52 0.45 -25.58 20.44
CA PRO A 52 0.57 -27.03 20.31
C PRO A 52 -0.64 -27.69 19.64
N THR A 53 -1.85 -27.15 19.89
CA THR A 53 -3.12 -27.70 19.40
C THR A 53 -3.97 -26.60 18.74
N PRO A 54 -3.52 -25.95 17.66
CA PRO A 54 -4.23 -24.81 17.09
C PRO A 54 -5.62 -25.19 16.58
N GLN A 55 -5.84 -26.44 16.17
CA GLN A 55 -7.09 -26.90 15.56
C GLN A 55 -8.30 -26.86 16.51
N VAL A 56 -8.07 -26.79 17.83
CA VAL A 56 -9.16 -26.68 18.82
C VAL A 56 -9.58 -25.24 19.09
N LEU A 57 -8.87 -24.26 18.53
CA LEU A 57 -9.16 -22.84 18.74
C LEU A 57 -10.38 -22.44 17.92
N ASP A 58 -11.34 -21.82 18.60
CA ASP A 58 -12.42 -21.08 17.95
C ASP A 58 -11.97 -19.64 17.57
N SER A 59 -12.89 -18.85 17.02
CA SER A 59 -12.61 -17.50 16.56
C SER A 59 -12.20 -16.55 17.68
N ASP A 60 -12.79 -16.70 18.87
CA ASP A 60 -12.56 -15.80 20.00
C ASP A 60 -11.22 -16.11 20.67
N ALA A 61 -10.95 -17.39 20.89
CA ALA A 61 -9.67 -17.87 21.38
C ALA A 61 -8.54 -17.47 20.42
N LEU A 62 -8.69 -17.68 19.11
CA LEU A 62 -7.71 -17.26 18.12
C LEU A 62 -7.49 -15.74 18.12
N ALA A 63 -8.58 -14.97 18.19
CA ALA A 63 -8.53 -13.52 18.20
C ALA A 63 -7.89 -12.93 19.47
N SER A 64 -7.79 -13.70 20.55
CA SER A 64 -7.13 -13.28 21.79
C SER A 64 -5.59 -13.26 21.68
N TYR A 65 -5.03 -14.11 20.81
CA TYR A 65 -3.58 -14.17 20.59
C TYR A 65 -3.07 -12.97 19.80
N PHE A 66 -1.82 -12.60 20.05
CA PHE A 66 -1.08 -11.66 19.22
C PHE A 66 -0.04 -12.42 18.39
N GLY A 67 -0.37 -12.68 17.12
CA GLY A 67 0.41 -13.62 16.32
C GLY A 67 0.05 -13.64 14.84
N ILE A 68 0.52 -14.68 14.18
CA ILE A 68 0.26 -14.99 12.78
C ILE A 68 -0.33 -16.40 12.73
N ALA A 69 -1.47 -16.54 12.06
CA ALA A 69 -2.18 -17.80 11.96
C ALA A 69 -2.43 -18.20 10.51
N LYS A 70 -2.21 -19.48 10.20
CA LYS A 70 -2.68 -20.09 8.97
C LYS A 70 -4.05 -20.69 9.23
N VAL A 71 -5.08 -20.18 8.57
CA VAL A 71 -6.47 -20.57 8.82
C VAL A 71 -7.21 -20.81 7.51
N THR A 72 -8.29 -21.59 7.60
CA THR A 72 -9.36 -21.59 6.61
C THR A 72 -10.53 -20.81 7.17
N VAL A 73 -10.98 -19.81 6.43
CA VAL A 73 -12.10 -18.94 6.79
C VAL A 73 -13.08 -18.85 5.64
N LEU A 74 -14.36 -18.79 5.98
CA LEU A 74 -15.45 -18.61 5.04
C LEU A 74 -15.88 -17.14 5.06
N PRO A 75 -15.67 -16.39 3.97
CA PRO A 75 -16.12 -15.00 3.89
C PRO A 75 -17.64 -14.89 3.95
N PRO A 76 -18.18 -13.75 4.41
CA PRO A 76 -19.60 -13.44 4.25
C PRO A 76 -19.96 -13.31 2.76
N SER A 77 -21.25 -13.39 2.43
CA SER A 77 -21.72 -13.37 1.03
C SER A 77 -21.87 -11.97 0.43
N ASN A 78 -21.98 -10.93 1.26
CA ASN A 78 -22.37 -9.59 0.84
C ASN A 78 -21.55 -8.47 1.51
N LEU A 79 -20.24 -8.66 1.67
CA LEU A 79 -19.37 -7.63 2.23
C LEU A 79 -18.86 -6.70 1.13
N HIS A 80 -19.31 -5.44 1.16
CA HIS A 80 -18.98 -4.43 0.16
C HIS A 80 -17.47 -4.20 -0.02
N ILE A 81 -16.71 -4.25 1.07
CA ILE A 81 -15.26 -4.06 1.06
C ILE A 81 -14.61 -5.30 1.68
N PRO A 82 -14.22 -6.31 0.87
CA PRO A 82 -13.56 -7.51 1.39
C PRO A 82 -12.27 -7.14 2.11
N LEU A 83 -12.00 -7.77 3.26
CA LEU A 83 -10.87 -7.42 4.12
C LEU A 83 -9.63 -8.25 3.83
N LEU A 84 -9.79 -9.58 3.77
CA LEU A 84 -8.64 -10.48 3.77
C LEU A 84 -7.95 -10.51 2.40
N PRO A 85 -6.63 -10.27 2.33
CA PRO A 85 -5.87 -10.43 1.11
C PRO A 85 -5.72 -11.90 0.71
N TYR A 86 -5.86 -12.20 -0.58
CA TYR A 86 -5.63 -13.52 -1.15
C TYR A 86 -4.73 -13.43 -2.39
N ARG A 87 -3.75 -14.33 -2.51
CA ARG A 87 -2.80 -14.33 -3.62
C ARG A 87 -3.15 -15.41 -4.63
N VAL A 88 -3.38 -15.00 -5.88
CA VAL A 88 -3.56 -15.89 -7.02
C VAL A 88 -2.47 -15.54 -8.05
N GLN A 89 -1.61 -16.51 -8.39
CA GLN A 89 -0.56 -16.35 -9.41
C GLN A 89 0.26 -15.05 -9.26
N LYS A 90 0.74 -14.75 -8.03
CA LYS A 90 1.51 -13.54 -7.64
C LYS A 90 0.73 -12.22 -7.69
N LYS A 91 -0.55 -12.20 -8.09
CA LYS A 91 -1.44 -11.03 -7.96
C LYS A 91 -2.16 -11.07 -6.62
N LEU A 92 -2.45 -9.89 -6.09
CA LEU A 92 -3.14 -9.71 -4.81
C LEU A 92 -4.58 -9.34 -5.08
N PHE A 93 -5.51 -10.11 -4.52
CA PHE A 93 -6.95 -9.91 -4.61
C PHE A 93 -7.57 -9.72 -3.24
N PHE A 94 -8.71 -9.04 -3.21
CA PHE A 94 -9.57 -8.88 -2.04
C PHE A 94 -10.98 -9.28 -2.46
N GLY A 95 -11.33 -10.56 -2.28
CA GLY A 95 -12.60 -11.12 -2.73
C GLY A 95 -13.23 -12.02 -1.67
N LEU A 96 -14.49 -12.40 -1.90
CA LEU A 96 -15.30 -13.22 -0.99
C LEU A 96 -15.40 -14.69 -1.42
N CYS A 97 -14.81 -15.04 -2.57
CA CYS A 97 -14.80 -16.40 -3.09
C CYS A 97 -13.43 -16.73 -3.68
N ARG A 98 -12.78 -17.78 -3.16
CA ARG A 98 -11.52 -18.30 -3.70
C ARG A 98 -11.66 -18.60 -5.20
N THR A 99 -12.65 -19.40 -5.58
CA THR A 99 -12.82 -19.85 -6.97
C THR A 99 -13.04 -18.68 -7.93
N CYS A 100 -13.86 -17.69 -7.58
CA CYS A 100 -14.03 -16.49 -8.40
C CYS A 100 -12.73 -15.72 -8.61
N MET A 101 -11.90 -15.59 -7.56
CA MET A 101 -10.60 -14.93 -7.68
C MET A 101 -9.61 -15.73 -8.55
N GLU A 102 -9.66 -17.06 -8.48
CA GLU A 102 -8.80 -17.96 -9.25
C GLU A 102 -9.19 -18.01 -10.74
N GLN A 103 -10.49 -18.05 -11.02
CA GLN A 103 -11.05 -18.14 -12.37
C GLN A 103 -11.34 -16.78 -13.01
N GLN A 104 -11.24 -15.69 -12.24
CA GLN A 104 -11.59 -14.32 -12.67
C GLN A 104 -13.03 -14.23 -13.21
N CYS A 105 -13.97 -14.83 -12.48
CA CYS A 105 -15.40 -14.72 -12.79
C CYS A 105 -15.87 -13.26 -12.69
N GLY A 106 -16.66 -12.80 -13.66
CA GLY A 106 -17.23 -11.44 -13.69
C GLY A 106 -18.71 -11.36 -13.29
N ASP A 107 -19.39 -12.50 -13.16
CA ASP A 107 -20.82 -12.61 -12.90
C ASP A 107 -21.13 -12.93 -11.43
N ASP A 108 -22.43 -12.98 -11.09
CA ASP A 108 -22.91 -13.38 -9.77
C ASP A 108 -22.36 -14.76 -9.35
N CYS A 109 -21.85 -14.84 -8.12
CA CYS A 109 -21.21 -16.04 -7.61
C CYS A 109 -22.24 -17.05 -7.09
N ASP A 110 -22.27 -18.25 -7.66
CA ASP A 110 -23.10 -19.39 -7.26
C ASP A 110 -22.31 -20.54 -6.57
N HIS A 111 -21.01 -20.33 -6.34
CA HIS A 111 -20.12 -21.31 -5.73
C HIS A 111 -20.52 -21.70 -4.29
N SER A 112 -20.27 -22.97 -3.93
CA SER A 112 -20.52 -23.51 -2.59
C SER A 112 -19.62 -22.88 -1.51
N ASP A 113 -19.98 -23.05 -0.24
CA ASP A 113 -19.18 -22.55 0.88
C ASP A 113 -17.75 -23.14 0.89
N GLU A 114 -17.57 -24.41 0.51
CA GLU A 114 -16.25 -25.05 0.38
C GLU A 114 -15.42 -24.46 -0.76
N GLN A 115 -16.07 -24.08 -1.86
CA GLN A 115 -15.44 -23.44 -3.01
C GLN A 115 -15.04 -22.00 -2.68
N ARG A 116 -15.87 -21.30 -1.90
CA ARG A 116 -15.64 -19.91 -1.49
C ARG A 116 -14.57 -19.74 -0.42
N ALA A 117 -14.42 -20.73 0.47
CA ALA A 117 -13.51 -20.69 1.61
C ALA A 117 -12.07 -20.32 1.22
N LEU A 118 -11.50 -19.39 1.98
CA LEU A 118 -10.13 -18.90 1.79
C LEU A 118 -9.21 -19.64 2.77
N THR A 119 -8.14 -20.23 2.26
CA THR A 119 -7.05 -20.75 3.09
C THR A 119 -5.83 -19.86 2.90
N GLY A 120 -5.34 -19.27 3.99
CA GLY A 120 -4.26 -18.31 3.93
C GLY A 120 -3.62 -18.09 5.30
N THR A 121 -2.64 -17.21 5.34
CA THR A 121 -1.92 -16.87 6.56
C THR A 121 -2.07 -15.39 6.82
N TRP A 122 -2.61 -15.01 7.97
CA TRP A 122 -2.88 -13.61 8.32
C TRP A 122 -2.47 -13.30 9.75
N ALA A 123 -2.27 -12.02 10.04
CA ALA A 123 -2.03 -11.58 11.40
C ALA A 123 -3.32 -11.68 12.23
N THR A 124 -3.24 -12.07 13.50
CA THR A 124 -4.42 -12.21 14.36
C THR A 124 -5.21 -10.90 14.54
N PRO A 125 -4.61 -9.69 14.52
CA PRO A 125 -5.40 -8.45 14.50
C PRO A 125 -6.26 -8.30 13.24
N GLU A 126 -5.78 -8.73 12.07
CA GLU A 126 -6.56 -8.74 10.82
C GLU A 126 -7.69 -9.77 10.89
N LEU A 127 -7.42 -10.96 11.41
CA LEU A 127 -8.44 -12.01 11.61
C LEU A 127 -9.52 -11.57 12.60
N ARG A 128 -9.15 -10.93 13.70
CA ARG A 128 -10.10 -10.35 14.65
C ARG A 128 -11.04 -9.37 13.94
N LYS A 129 -10.51 -8.50 13.09
CA LYS A 129 -11.35 -7.57 12.32
C LYS A 129 -12.19 -8.30 11.27
N ALA A 130 -11.68 -9.37 10.66
CA ALA A 130 -12.44 -10.20 9.72
C ALA A 130 -13.66 -10.85 10.41
N PHE A 131 -13.49 -11.40 11.60
CA PHE A 131 -14.59 -12.03 12.35
C PHE A 131 -15.69 -11.00 12.69
N GLN A 132 -15.32 -9.78 13.06
CA GLN A 132 -16.27 -8.67 13.25
C GLN A 132 -17.03 -8.28 11.98
N LEU A 133 -16.46 -8.53 10.80
CA LEU A 133 -17.09 -8.29 9.50
C LEU A 133 -17.87 -9.52 8.98
N GLY A 134 -18.04 -10.57 9.79
CA GLY A 134 -18.84 -11.75 9.46
C GLY A 134 -18.08 -12.88 8.77
N TYR A 135 -16.74 -12.85 8.75
CA TYR A 135 -15.97 -14.02 8.33
C TYR A 135 -16.10 -15.13 9.38
N ARG A 136 -16.40 -16.35 8.94
CA ARG A 136 -16.56 -17.52 9.82
C ARG A 136 -15.28 -18.35 9.81
N LEU A 137 -14.72 -18.63 10.98
CA LEU A 137 -13.58 -19.54 11.11
C LEU A 137 -14.04 -20.98 10.84
N GLN A 138 -13.32 -21.70 9.97
CA GLN A 138 -13.54 -23.13 9.75
C GLN A 138 -12.48 -23.97 10.47
N VAL A 139 -11.20 -23.66 10.25
CA VAL A 139 -10.07 -24.42 10.82
C VAL A 139 -8.87 -23.51 11.05
N VAL A 140 -8.17 -23.71 12.17
CA VAL A 140 -6.84 -23.14 12.41
C VAL A 140 -5.79 -24.23 12.15
N HIS A 141 -4.99 -24.06 11.10
CA HIS A 141 -3.95 -25.02 10.72
C HIS A 141 -2.68 -24.86 11.56
N ALA A 142 -2.30 -23.61 11.81
CA ALA A 142 -1.12 -23.26 12.59
C ALA A 142 -1.27 -21.88 13.21
N LEU A 143 -0.69 -21.68 14.40
CA LEU A 143 -0.62 -20.39 15.08
C LEU A 143 0.77 -20.21 15.67
N ALA A 144 1.44 -19.14 15.27
CA ALA A 144 2.66 -18.65 15.89
C ALA A 144 2.35 -17.32 16.59
N TYR A 145 2.56 -17.23 17.89
CA TYR A 145 2.18 -16.05 18.69
C TYR A 145 3.33 -15.55 19.56
N TRP A 146 3.24 -14.28 19.96
CA TRP A 146 4.19 -13.64 20.86
C TRP A 146 3.52 -13.32 22.19
N THR A 147 4.22 -13.60 23.28
CA THR A 147 3.80 -13.26 24.64
C THR A 147 4.12 -11.81 24.99
N GLU A 148 5.17 -11.26 24.39
CA GLU A 148 5.64 -9.90 24.63
C GLU A 148 5.43 -9.01 23.41
N LYS A 149 5.03 -7.77 23.68
CA LYS A 149 4.81 -6.75 22.66
C LYS A 149 5.23 -5.37 23.17
N ARG A 150 5.74 -4.53 22.28
CA ARG A 150 6.19 -3.16 22.63
C ARG A 150 5.92 -2.17 21.52
N THR A 151 5.53 -0.97 21.89
CA THR A 151 5.45 0.17 20.99
C THR A 151 6.83 0.81 20.86
N VAL A 152 7.31 1.02 19.64
CA VAL A 152 8.67 1.50 19.37
C VAL A 152 8.72 3.04 19.46
N THR A 153 9.57 3.59 20.32
CA THR A 153 9.67 5.05 20.57
C THR A 153 10.58 5.80 19.60
N MET A 154 11.43 5.10 18.84
CA MET A 154 12.40 5.70 17.91
C MET A 154 11.72 6.52 16.79
N PHE A 155 10.44 6.27 16.51
CA PHE A 155 9.67 7.03 15.52
C PHE A 155 9.45 8.49 15.91
N SER A 156 9.44 8.80 17.21
CA SER A 156 9.21 10.16 17.72
C SER A 156 10.22 11.18 17.19
N THR A 157 11.51 10.81 17.10
CA THR A 157 12.59 11.69 16.61
C THR A 157 12.39 12.07 15.15
N PHE A 158 12.16 11.10 14.27
CA PHE A 158 11.96 11.38 12.85
C PHE A 158 10.60 12.01 12.56
N LEU A 159 9.60 11.72 13.40
CA LEU A 159 8.29 12.37 13.35
C LEU A 159 8.41 13.85 13.71
N LYS A 160 9.14 14.18 14.78
CA LYS A 160 9.51 15.55 15.16
C LYS A 160 10.19 16.27 13.99
N LEU A 161 11.31 15.72 13.50
CA LEU A 161 12.06 16.27 12.36
C LEU A 161 11.16 16.55 11.15
N LYS A 162 10.26 15.62 10.80
CA LYS A 162 9.32 15.80 9.70
C LYS A 162 8.32 16.92 9.97
N ALA A 163 7.77 17.01 11.18
CA ALA A 163 6.80 18.04 11.55
C ALA A 163 7.47 19.43 11.55
N GLU A 164 8.60 19.57 12.23
CA GLU A 164 9.40 20.81 12.29
C GLU A 164 9.76 21.32 10.90
N SER A 165 10.26 20.43 10.02
CA SER A 165 10.67 20.78 8.65
C SER A 165 9.53 20.93 7.64
N SER A 166 8.29 20.57 8.02
CA SER A 166 7.11 20.89 7.20
C SER A 166 6.90 22.39 7.08
N GLY A 167 7.31 23.11 8.12
CA GLY A 167 6.99 24.51 8.28
C GLY A 167 5.49 24.75 8.40
N SER A 168 5.15 26.02 8.48
CA SER A 168 3.78 26.51 8.63
C SER A 168 3.53 27.71 7.71
N PRO A 169 3.45 27.50 6.37
CA PRO A 169 3.28 28.61 5.44
C PRO A 169 1.96 29.35 5.74
N GLY A 170 2.06 30.64 6.08
CA GLY A 170 0.89 31.50 6.31
C GLY A 170 0.20 31.37 7.67
N MET A 171 0.74 30.61 8.63
CA MET A 171 0.19 30.55 10.00
C MET A 171 0.66 31.74 10.85
N SER A 172 -0.26 32.30 11.66
CA SER A 172 0.07 33.24 12.73
C SER A 172 0.92 32.57 13.82
N ASP A 173 1.52 33.37 14.71
CA ASP A 173 2.30 32.81 15.82
C ASP A 173 1.39 32.11 16.84
N GLU A 174 0.15 32.57 16.99
CA GLU A 174 -0.89 31.91 17.78
C GLU A 174 -1.27 30.54 17.18
N ASP A 175 -1.44 30.45 15.86
CA ASP A 175 -1.76 29.19 15.17
C ASP A 175 -0.61 28.19 15.26
N LYS A 176 0.64 28.67 15.21
CA LYS A 176 1.83 27.81 15.43
C LYS A 176 1.87 27.27 16.85
N ALA A 177 1.60 28.10 17.85
CA ALA A 177 1.56 27.66 19.25
C ALA A 177 0.45 26.62 19.47
N ALA A 178 -0.73 26.85 18.89
CA ALA A 178 -1.83 25.90 18.91
C ALA A 178 -1.46 24.58 18.21
N TYR A 179 -0.79 24.64 17.06
CA TYR A 179 -0.28 23.47 16.35
C TYR A 179 0.73 22.67 17.18
N ILE A 180 1.68 23.33 17.83
CA ILE A 180 2.69 22.66 18.68
C ILE A 180 2.00 21.99 19.87
N ALA A 181 1.05 22.66 20.51
CA ALA A 181 0.29 22.12 21.63
C ALA A 181 -0.57 20.91 21.21
N ASP A 182 -1.28 21.01 20.09
CA ASP A 182 -2.08 19.93 19.52
C ASP A 182 -1.21 18.73 19.11
N PHE A 183 -0.05 18.98 18.52
CA PHE A 183 0.90 17.95 18.15
C PHE A 183 1.45 17.21 19.38
N PHE A 184 1.78 17.94 20.45
CA PHE A 184 2.20 17.35 21.71
C PHE A 184 1.07 16.53 22.35
N ALA A 185 -0.16 17.05 22.37
CA ALA A 185 -1.32 16.35 22.93
C ALA A 185 -1.63 15.05 22.18
N LYS A 186 -1.48 15.03 20.85
CA LYS A 186 -1.79 13.86 20.00
C LYS A 186 -0.66 12.85 19.91
N GLU A 187 0.58 13.31 19.80
CA GLU A 187 1.73 12.45 19.49
C GLU A 187 2.69 12.28 20.68
N GLY A 188 2.54 13.07 21.75
CA GLY A 188 3.45 13.06 22.91
C GLY A 188 4.84 13.59 22.60
N VAL A 189 5.01 14.32 21.50
CA VAL A 189 6.30 14.80 20.99
C VAL A 189 6.32 16.33 20.98
N THR A 190 7.31 16.92 21.63
CA THR A 190 7.48 18.38 21.66
C THR A 190 8.26 18.85 20.44
N LEU A 191 7.73 19.85 19.74
CA LEU A 191 8.38 20.53 18.61
C LEU A 191 9.13 21.76 19.13
N ASP A 192 10.39 21.92 18.74
CA ASP A 192 11.22 23.06 19.15
C ASP A 192 11.04 24.24 18.19
N LYS A 193 10.90 23.95 16.89
CA LYS A 193 10.71 24.96 15.85
C LYS A 193 9.95 24.43 14.65
N VAL A 194 9.09 25.24 14.04
CA VAL A 194 8.33 24.86 12.85
C VAL A 194 8.73 25.79 11.70
N GLU A 195 9.68 25.33 10.89
CA GLU A 195 10.30 26.11 9.82
C GLU A 195 10.33 25.30 8.52
N PRO A 196 9.89 25.86 7.37
CA PRO A 196 9.90 25.13 6.12
C PRO A 196 11.34 24.73 5.72
N ASN A 197 11.59 23.43 5.65
CA ASN A 197 12.84 22.87 5.11
C ASN A 197 12.51 21.66 4.23
N PRO A 198 12.28 21.88 2.91
CA PRO A 198 11.88 20.82 2.00
C PRO A 198 12.87 19.64 1.94
N GLY A 199 14.18 19.92 2.01
CA GLY A 199 15.23 18.90 1.97
C GLY A 199 15.22 18.02 3.22
N LEU A 200 15.19 18.63 4.40
CA LEU A 200 15.14 17.90 5.67
C LEU A 200 13.82 17.12 5.83
N ARG A 201 12.71 17.71 5.39
CA ARG A 201 11.41 17.03 5.34
C ARG A 201 11.45 15.78 4.49
N PHE A 202 12.07 15.87 3.31
CA PHE A 202 12.22 14.74 2.41
C PHE A 202 13.03 13.62 3.06
N VAL A 203 14.16 13.94 3.69
CA VAL A 203 15.01 12.99 4.40
C VAL A 203 14.28 12.34 5.58
N ALA A 204 13.61 13.13 6.43
CA ALA A 204 12.82 12.61 7.56
C ALA A 204 11.70 11.66 7.09
N LYS A 205 11.02 12.00 5.99
CA LYS A 205 10.01 11.14 5.37
C LYS A 205 10.60 9.83 4.85
N ILE A 206 11.80 9.85 4.27
CA ILE A 206 12.50 8.63 3.83
C ILE A 206 12.79 7.73 5.03
N PHE A 207 13.36 8.26 6.11
CA PHE A 207 13.68 7.45 7.29
C PHE A 207 12.43 6.79 7.90
N LEU A 208 11.36 7.56 8.07
CA LEU A 208 10.09 7.07 8.62
C LEU A 208 9.48 5.93 7.80
N ASN A 209 9.52 6.04 6.46
CA ASN A 209 9.02 4.99 5.59
C ASN A 209 9.99 3.80 5.54
N SER A 210 11.29 4.05 5.31
CA SER A 210 12.26 3.00 5.02
C SER A 210 12.43 1.98 6.14
N LEU A 211 12.17 2.35 7.40
CA LEU A 211 12.33 1.45 8.55
C LEU A 211 11.48 0.18 8.45
N TRP A 212 10.17 0.29 8.14
CA TRP A 212 9.32 -0.87 7.89
C TRP A 212 9.81 -1.72 6.71
N GLY A 213 10.47 -1.09 5.73
CA GLY A 213 10.94 -1.73 4.51
C GLY A 213 12.17 -2.59 4.79
N LYS A 214 12.98 -2.17 5.78
CA LYS A 214 14.09 -2.95 6.32
C LYS A 214 13.61 -4.14 7.15
N PHE A 215 12.59 -3.97 8.00
CA PHE A 215 12.01 -5.08 8.76
C PHE A 215 11.40 -6.17 7.86
N CYS A 216 10.79 -5.75 6.74
CA CYS A 216 10.16 -6.65 5.77
C CYS A 216 11.04 -6.94 4.56
N GLN A 217 12.33 -6.66 4.67
CA GLN A 217 13.27 -6.84 3.60
C GLN A 217 13.40 -8.31 3.26
N ARG A 218 13.11 -8.67 2.01
CA ARG A 218 13.23 -10.05 1.55
C ARG A 218 14.68 -10.51 1.55
N ASP A 219 14.85 -11.78 1.87
CA ASP A 219 16.16 -12.43 1.92
C ASP A 219 16.72 -12.80 0.54
N ASP A 220 15.89 -12.67 -0.50
CA ASP A 220 16.07 -13.18 -1.85
C ASP A 220 16.03 -12.06 -2.91
N LEU A 221 17.07 -11.25 -3.01
CA LEU A 221 17.33 -10.42 -4.19
C LEU A 221 18.48 -11.02 -4.98
N THR A 222 18.41 -11.00 -6.32
CA THR A 222 19.51 -11.46 -7.20
C THR A 222 20.47 -10.30 -7.44
N SER A 223 21.76 -10.54 -7.22
CA SER A 223 22.89 -9.62 -7.40
C SER A 223 23.83 -10.22 -8.45
N THR A 224 24.41 -9.35 -9.27
CA THR A 224 25.30 -9.74 -10.37
C THR A 224 26.66 -9.08 -10.14
N GLU A 225 27.73 -9.88 -10.08
CA GLU A 225 29.12 -9.43 -9.93
C GLU A 225 29.96 -9.99 -11.09
N ILE A 226 30.91 -9.22 -11.60
CA ILE A 226 31.92 -9.73 -12.52
C ILE A 226 33.18 -9.96 -11.70
N VAL A 227 33.62 -11.21 -11.60
CA VAL A 227 34.88 -11.58 -10.95
C VAL A 227 35.95 -11.86 -12.00
N SER A 228 37.14 -11.33 -11.75
CA SER A 228 38.31 -11.46 -12.62
C SER A 228 39.38 -12.41 -12.05
N SER A 229 39.17 -12.94 -10.84
CA SER A 229 40.11 -13.83 -10.16
C SER A 229 39.42 -15.14 -9.78
N TYR A 230 40.18 -16.24 -9.85
CA TYR A 230 39.71 -17.56 -9.44
C TYR A 230 39.41 -17.64 -7.94
N GLU A 231 40.18 -16.90 -7.13
CA GLU A 231 40.02 -16.88 -5.67
C GLU A 231 38.72 -16.18 -5.25
N ASP A 232 38.38 -15.04 -5.85
CA ASP A 232 37.11 -14.35 -5.59
C ASP A 232 35.92 -15.20 -6.04
N TRP A 233 36.05 -15.85 -7.21
CA TRP A 233 35.03 -16.77 -7.72
C TRP A 233 34.76 -17.94 -6.77
N LEU A 234 35.82 -18.61 -6.30
CA LEU A 234 35.72 -19.74 -5.39
C LEU A 234 35.14 -19.32 -4.03
N ALA A 235 35.56 -18.16 -3.50
CA ALA A 235 35.06 -17.63 -2.24
C ALA A 235 33.54 -17.42 -2.24
N ARG A 236 32.95 -16.93 -3.34
CA ARG A 236 31.49 -16.76 -3.46
C ARG A 236 30.74 -18.08 -3.62
N LEU A 237 31.33 -19.08 -4.28
CA LEU A 237 30.73 -20.41 -4.43
C LEU A 237 30.67 -21.20 -3.12
N THR A 238 31.65 -20.99 -2.24
CA THR A 238 31.77 -21.72 -0.98
C THR A 238 31.14 -21.00 0.23
N ASP A 239 30.63 -19.79 0.06
CA ASP A 239 29.98 -19.04 1.14
C ASP A 239 28.59 -19.63 1.46
N PRO A 240 28.35 -20.17 2.67
CA PRO A 240 27.07 -20.75 3.05
C PRO A 240 25.92 -19.73 3.11
N ASN A 241 26.23 -18.42 3.07
CA ASN A 241 25.24 -17.35 3.04
C ASN A 241 24.86 -16.93 1.62
N LEU A 242 25.52 -17.47 0.59
CA LEU A 242 25.28 -17.16 -0.81
C LEU A 242 24.64 -18.35 -1.54
N LYS A 243 23.53 -18.08 -2.23
CA LYS A 243 22.97 -19.03 -3.21
C LYS A 243 23.28 -18.55 -4.61
N VAL A 244 24.32 -19.13 -5.21
CA VAL A 244 24.71 -18.89 -6.60
C VAL A 244 23.62 -19.43 -7.54
N LYS A 245 23.18 -18.60 -8.48
CA LYS A 245 22.16 -18.91 -9.49
C LYS A 245 22.75 -19.30 -10.83
N ALA A 246 23.74 -18.53 -11.28
CA ALA A 246 24.37 -18.71 -12.58
C ALA A 246 25.84 -18.26 -12.52
N CYS A 247 26.67 -18.90 -13.33
CA CYS A 247 28.06 -18.57 -13.55
C CYS A 247 28.30 -18.61 -15.06
N GLU A 248 28.55 -17.46 -15.69
CA GLU A 248 28.74 -17.36 -17.14
C GLU A 248 30.10 -16.70 -17.45
N PRO A 249 30.95 -17.30 -18.28
CA PRO A 249 32.19 -16.67 -18.69
C PRO A 249 31.91 -15.45 -19.59
N ILE A 250 32.54 -14.32 -19.28
CA ILE A 250 32.54 -13.12 -20.14
C ILE A 250 33.95 -12.99 -20.74
N GLY A 251 34.10 -13.40 -22.00
CA GLY A 251 35.40 -13.44 -22.66
C GLY A 251 36.34 -14.50 -22.07
N SER A 252 37.66 -14.26 -22.12
CA SER A 252 38.67 -15.22 -21.67
C SER A 252 39.13 -15.04 -20.21
N GLU A 253 38.80 -13.91 -19.58
CA GLU A 253 39.40 -13.51 -18.29
C GLU A 253 38.39 -13.21 -17.17
N PHE A 254 37.08 -13.17 -17.47
CA PHE A 254 36.07 -12.78 -16.48
C PHE A 254 34.96 -13.82 -16.34
N MET A 255 34.41 -13.93 -15.13
CA MET A 255 33.21 -14.72 -14.83
C MET A 255 32.12 -13.80 -14.30
N LEU A 256 30.95 -13.85 -14.91
CA LEU A 256 29.73 -13.28 -14.37
C LEU A 256 29.14 -14.23 -13.35
N LEU A 257 29.03 -13.77 -12.11
CA LEU A 257 28.37 -14.48 -11.02
C LEU A 257 27.02 -13.81 -10.74
N GLU A 258 25.94 -14.57 -10.90
CA GLU A 258 24.66 -14.20 -10.31
C GLU A 258 24.50 -14.94 -8.98
N TYR A 259 24.48 -14.20 -7.87
CA TYR A 259 24.22 -14.72 -6.53
C TYR A 259 23.15 -13.86 -5.85
N ARG A 260 22.87 -14.03 -4.56
CA ARG A 260 21.74 -13.36 -3.91
C ARG A 260 22.12 -12.56 -2.66
N HIS A 261 21.72 -11.27 -2.61
CA HIS A 261 21.75 -10.39 -1.42
C HIS A 261 20.67 -9.28 -1.47
N ARG A 262 20.04 -8.99 -0.32
CA ARG A 262 18.70 -8.37 -0.05
C ARG A 262 18.52 -6.83 -0.24
N TYR A 263 17.36 -6.34 -0.74
CA TYR A 263 16.67 -5.01 -0.49
C TYR A 263 15.25 -4.89 -1.14
N PHE A 264 14.36 -4.00 -0.63
CA PHE A 264 12.98 -3.76 -1.17
C PHE A 264 12.47 -2.30 -0.98
N ASN A 265 11.51 -1.86 -1.82
CA ASN A 265 10.90 -0.51 -1.81
C ASN A 265 9.41 -0.50 -1.36
N GLN A 266 9.01 0.55 -0.62
CA GLN A 266 7.65 0.75 -0.06
C GLN A 266 6.74 1.70 -0.86
N ARG A 267 5.43 1.74 -0.54
CA ARG A 267 4.41 2.61 -1.20
C ARG A 267 3.33 3.17 -0.26
N PRO A 268 2.91 4.44 -0.40
CA PRO A 268 1.85 5.05 0.41
C PRO A 268 0.43 4.53 0.08
N PHE A 269 -0.52 4.75 0.99
CA PHE A 269 -1.93 4.33 0.92
C PHE A 269 -2.85 5.53 0.68
N ARG A 270 -3.75 5.47 -0.32
CA ARG A 270 -4.53 6.63 -0.80
C ARG A 270 -5.96 6.24 -1.17
N VAL A 271 -6.94 7.13 -0.96
CA VAL A 271 -8.36 6.88 -1.29
C VAL A 271 -9.04 8.07 -1.99
N VAL A 272 -9.88 7.79 -2.99
CA VAL A 272 -10.75 8.77 -3.66
C VAL A 272 -12.20 8.34 -3.45
N TYR A 273 -13.09 9.24 -3.04
CA TYR A 273 -14.51 8.92 -2.74
C TYR A 273 -15.47 10.09 -3.04
N ARG A 274 -16.77 9.79 -3.18
CA ARG A 274 -17.86 10.78 -3.26
C ARG A 274 -18.36 11.14 -1.86
N HIS A 275 -18.74 12.39 -1.64
CA HIS A 275 -19.24 12.87 -0.36
C HIS A 275 -20.42 13.84 -0.53
N SER A 276 -21.47 13.62 0.26
CA SER A 276 -22.67 14.45 0.37
C SER A 276 -22.78 15.02 1.79
N GLU A 277 -23.38 16.20 1.91
CA GLU A 277 -23.56 16.89 3.18
C GLU A 277 -24.37 16.03 4.18
N GLY A 278 -23.89 15.94 5.43
CA GLY A 278 -24.50 15.11 6.48
C GLY A 278 -24.06 13.65 6.53
N GLN A 279 -23.25 13.16 5.57
CA GLN A 279 -22.64 11.83 5.67
C GLN A 279 -21.37 11.83 6.53
N TRP A 280 -21.06 10.67 7.13
CA TRP A 280 -19.85 10.49 7.93
C TRP A 280 -18.60 10.81 7.10
N GLU A 281 -17.72 11.62 7.69
CA GLU A 281 -16.44 11.99 7.11
C GLU A 281 -15.29 11.54 8.02
N PRO A 282 -14.24 10.90 7.46
CA PRO A 282 -13.07 10.56 8.24
C PRO A 282 -12.43 11.81 8.90
N PRO A 283 -11.93 11.71 10.14
CA PRO A 283 -11.19 12.80 10.78
C PRO A 283 -10.00 13.24 9.93
N HIS A 284 -9.93 14.52 9.62
CA HIS A 284 -8.91 15.08 8.73
C HIS A 284 -8.00 16.08 9.45
N GLY A 285 -6.78 16.23 8.96
CA GLY A 285 -5.76 17.11 9.55
C GLY A 285 -4.35 16.80 9.07
N THR A 286 -3.37 17.53 9.62
CA THR A 286 -1.95 17.41 9.26
C THR A 286 -1.16 16.48 10.18
N SER A 287 -1.79 15.99 11.26
CA SER A 287 -1.19 15.10 12.27
C SER A 287 -1.07 13.65 11.78
N LEU A 288 -0.26 12.83 12.46
CA LEU A 288 0.03 11.45 12.08
C LEU A 288 -1.21 10.55 12.19
N GLY A 289 -1.52 9.84 11.11
CA GLY A 289 -2.69 8.95 11.04
C GLY A 289 -4.01 9.62 10.69
N MET A 290 -4.02 10.96 10.59
CA MET A 290 -5.15 11.73 10.07
C MET A 290 -5.19 11.67 8.55
N TRP A 291 -6.35 11.95 7.98
CA TRP A 291 -6.52 12.08 6.54
C TRP A 291 -6.20 13.52 6.10
N THR A 292 -5.34 13.69 5.10
CA THR A 292 -5.05 15.00 4.49
C THR A 292 -5.61 15.07 3.08
N ASP A 293 -6.05 16.24 2.65
CA ASP A 293 -6.46 16.47 1.26
C ASP A 293 -5.25 16.49 0.33
N GLU A 294 -5.33 15.74 -0.78
CA GLU A 294 -4.37 15.81 -1.90
C GLU A 294 -4.86 16.81 -2.98
N VAL A 295 -6.11 17.29 -2.89
CA VAL A 295 -6.61 18.42 -3.70
C VAL A 295 -6.18 19.71 -3.01
N PRO A 296 -5.60 20.70 -3.73
CA PRO A 296 -5.20 21.98 -3.14
C PRO A 296 -6.37 22.69 -2.44
N ALA A 297 -6.09 23.35 -1.32
CA ALA A 297 -7.07 24.14 -0.59
C ALA A 297 -7.71 25.20 -1.49
N GLY A 298 -9.04 25.35 -1.42
CA GLY A 298 -9.80 26.26 -2.28
C GLY A 298 -10.05 25.73 -3.70
N SER A 299 -9.62 24.51 -4.02
CA SER A 299 -9.93 23.85 -5.30
C SER A 299 -10.85 22.66 -5.11
N ARG A 300 -11.67 22.34 -6.12
CA ARG A 300 -12.61 21.21 -6.10
C ARG A 300 -12.29 20.25 -7.23
N MET A 301 -12.27 18.96 -6.93
CA MET A 301 -12.22 17.93 -7.97
C MET A 301 -13.59 17.79 -8.63
N THR A 302 -13.66 18.05 -9.92
CA THR A 302 -14.91 18.06 -10.70
C THR A 302 -15.16 16.75 -11.42
N ASP A 303 -14.10 16.03 -11.77
CA ASP A 303 -14.18 14.83 -12.59
C ASP A 303 -13.03 13.87 -12.25
N PHE A 304 -13.35 12.58 -12.19
CA PHE A 304 -12.38 11.50 -11.95
C PHE A 304 -12.66 10.31 -12.88
N VAL A 305 -11.61 9.84 -13.56
CA VAL A 305 -11.64 8.67 -14.45
C VAL A 305 -10.50 7.73 -14.11
N SER A 306 -10.78 6.45 -13.96
CA SER A 306 -9.80 5.40 -13.69
C SER A 306 -9.89 4.29 -14.73
N GLY A 307 -8.75 3.96 -15.33
CA GLY A 307 -8.60 2.76 -16.18
C GLY A 307 -8.25 1.51 -15.38
N GLY A 308 -8.06 1.64 -14.06
CA GLY A 308 -7.67 0.54 -13.19
C GLY A 308 -6.56 0.92 -12.22
N PRO A 309 -6.02 -0.07 -11.47
CA PRO A 309 -5.03 0.18 -10.43
C PRO A 309 -3.83 1.00 -10.93
N LYS A 310 -3.68 2.23 -10.40
CA LYS A 310 -2.56 3.15 -10.67
C LYS A 310 -2.52 3.73 -12.09
N LEU A 311 -3.68 3.75 -12.76
CA LEU A 311 -3.94 4.46 -13.99
C LEU A 311 -5.24 5.25 -13.84
N TYR A 312 -5.13 6.54 -13.54
CA TYR A 312 -6.29 7.41 -13.40
C TYR A 312 -5.93 8.86 -13.72
N THR A 313 -6.95 9.63 -14.07
CA THR A 313 -6.88 11.06 -14.31
C THR A 313 -8.01 11.76 -13.59
N TYR A 314 -7.77 12.99 -13.12
CA TYR A 314 -8.81 13.81 -12.51
C TYR A 314 -8.64 15.28 -12.86
N ILE A 315 -9.74 16.03 -12.82
CA ILE A 315 -9.79 17.46 -13.09
C ILE A 315 -10.04 18.20 -11.78
N VAL A 316 -9.21 19.22 -11.54
CA VAL A 316 -9.33 20.12 -10.40
C VAL A 316 -9.66 21.51 -10.92
N GLU A 317 -10.69 22.13 -10.36
CA GLU A 317 -11.10 23.51 -10.61
C GLU A 317 -10.71 24.36 -9.40
N ASP A 318 -9.93 25.41 -9.61
CA ASP A 318 -9.55 26.33 -8.53
C ASP A 318 -10.65 27.36 -8.22
N ALA A 319 -10.42 28.19 -7.19
CA ALA A 319 -11.37 29.24 -6.79
C ALA A 319 -11.63 30.30 -7.87
N ALA A 320 -10.74 30.43 -8.87
CA ALA A 320 -10.90 31.32 -10.01
C ALA A 320 -11.62 30.64 -11.20
N GLY A 321 -12.03 29.37 -11.05
CA GLY A 321 -12.69 28.58 -12.09
C GLY A 321 -11.72 27.98 -13.12
N VAL A 322 -10.41 28.07 -12.90
CA VAL A 322 -9.41 27.50 -13.80
C VAL A 322 -9.33 25.99 -13.60
N ARG A 323 -9.47 25.24 -14.69
CA ARG A 323 -9.42 23.78 -14.68
C ARG A 323 -8.03 23.27 -15.01
N SER A 324 -7.56 22.30 -14.23
CA SER A 324 -6.29 21.61 -14.44
C SER A 324 -6.49 20.09 -14.40
N GLN A 325 -5.87 19.36 -15.33
CA GLN A 325 -5.93 17.90 -15.39
C GLN A 325 -4.69 17.29 -14.76
N VAL A 326 -4.88 16.31 -13.89
CA VAL A 326 -3.80 15.54 -13.26
C VAL A 326 -3.87 14.08 -13.71
N LEU A 327 -2.82 13.64 -14.42
CA LEU A 327 -2.65 12.25 -14.83
C LEU A 327 -1.71 11.50 -13.88
N LYS A 328 -2.15 10.34 -13.40
CA LYS A 328 -1.34 9.39 -12.61
C LYS A 328 -1.28 8.05 -13.33
N CYS A 329 -0.09 7.70 -13.81
CA CYS A 329 0.16 6.45 -14.50
C CYS A 329 1.44 5.78 -13.97
N LYS A 330 1.32 4.59 -13.39
CA LYS A 330 2.49 3.87 -12.89
C LYS A 330 3.18 3.08 -14.01
N GLY A 331 4.51 3.21 -14.07
CA GLY A 331 5.36 2.47 -15.03
C GLY A 331 5.67 3.27 -16.29
N ILE A 332 5.10 4.47 -16.42
CA ILE A 332 5.29 5.38 -17.55
C ILE A 332 5.90 6.67 -17.03
N ARG A 333 6.96 7.14 -17.69
CA ARG A 333 7.52 8.47 -17.42
C ARG A 333 6.61 9.49 -18.11
N LEU A 334 5.99 10.39 -17.33
CA LEU A 334 5.13 11.45 -17.85
C LEU A 334 5.97 12.54 -18.54
N THR A 335 6.23 12.37 -19.84
CA THR A 335 6.88 13.40 -20.68
C THR A 335 5.87 14.48 -21.10
N PRO A 336 6.33 15.66 -21.56
CA PRO A 336 5.44 16.71 -22.06
C PRO A 336 4.48 16.21 -23.15
N GLU A 337 4.95 15.37 -24.08
CA GLU A 337 4.15 14.81 -25.17
C GLU A 337 3.04 13.87 -24.66
N ILE A 338 3.27 13.18 -23.54
CA ILE A 338 2.24 12.34 -22.90
C ILE A 338 1.22 13.22 -22.15
N ARG A 339 1.65 14.36 -21.62
CA ARG A 339 0.77 15.33 -20.95
C ARG A 339 -0.12 16.05 -21.94
N GLU A 340 0.38 16.40 -23.12
CA GLU A 340 -0.41 17.01 -24.20
C GLU A 340 -1.52 16.09 -24.71
N ARG A 341 -1.37 14.77 -24.52
CA ARG A 341 -2.34 13.75 -24.95
C ARG A 341 -3.21 13.23 -23.81
N SER A 342 -3.26 13.95 -22.69
CA SER A 342 -4.05 13.56 -21.51
C SER A 342 -5.55 13.54 -21.80
N ASP A 343 -6.05 14.40 -22.68
CA ASP A 343 -7.45 14.44 -23.09
C ASP A 343 -7.83 13.25 -23.98
N GLU A 344 -6.95 12.89 -24.93
CA GLU A 344 -7.13 11.68 -25.75
C GLU A 344 -7.14 10.42 -24.89
N LEU A 345 -6.25 10.36 -23.88
CA LEU A 345 -6.18 9.25 -22.93
C LEU A 345 -7.42 9.20 -22.05
N ARG A 346 -7.91 10.33 -21.55
CA ARG A 346 -9.18 10.40 -20.80
C ARG A 346 -10.36 9.94 -21.65
N SER A 347 -10.44 10.38 -22.91
CA SER A 347 -11.48 9.96 -23.85
C SER A 347 -11.44 8.45 -24.10
N ALA A 348 -10.25 7.88 -24.32
CA ALA A 348 -10.07 6.44 -24.48
C ALA A 348 -10.46 5.64 -23.21
N LEU A 349 -10.22 6.20 -22.02
CA LEU A 349 -10.64 5.60 -20.75
C LEU A 349 -12.17 5.64 -20.55
N LEU A 350 -12.83 6.70 -20.99
CA LEU A 350 -14.28 6.91 -20.83
C LEU A 350 -15.11 6.15 -21.86
N HIS A 351 -14.69 6.17 -23.12
CA HIS A 351 -15.51 5.73 -24.25
C HIS A 351 -15.00 4.43 -24.89
N GLY A 352 -13.86 3.92 -24.41
CA GLY A 352 -13.13 2.86 -25.10
C GLY A 352 -12.37 3.41 -26.30
N GLY A 353 -11.32 2.70 -26.74
CA GLY A 353 -10.49 3.15 -27.85
C GLY A 353 -9.08 2.62 -27.82
N SER A 354 -8.32 2.85 -28.91
CA SER A 354 -6.91 2.54 -28.99
C SER A 354 -6.09 3.82 -29.02
N LEU A 355 -5.21 4.02 -28.04
CA LEU A 355 -4.32 5.18 -27.99
C LEU A 355 -2.87 4.73 -28.06
N LYS A 356 -2.19 5.04 -29.16
CA LYS A 356 -0.76 4.79 -29.32
C LYS A 356 0.01 5.97 -28.75
N LEU A 357 0.60 5.81 -27.56
CA LEU A 357 1.54 6.75 -26.97
C LEU A 357 2.99 6.34 -27.31
N PRO A 358 3.98 7.26 -27.23
CA PRO A 358 5.36 6.99 -27.66
C PRO A 358 6.01 5.79 -26.98
N GLN A 359 5.52 5.41 -25.80
CA GLN A 359 6.05 4.32 -24.98
C GLN A 359 5.13 3.09 -24.92
N PHE A 360 3.90 3.11 -25.47
CA PHE A 360 2.91 2.03 -25.34
C PHE A 360 1.64 2.22 -26.20
N GLN A 361 0.84 1.15 -26.31
CA GLN A 361 -0.49 1.18 -26.91
C GLN A 361 -1.56 0.84 -25.86
N PHE A 362 -2.50 1.76 -25.61
CA PHE A 362 -3.73 1.46 -24.86
C PHE A 362 -4.76 0.84 -25.77
N GLN A 363 -5.49 -0.15 -25.27
CA GLN A 363 -6.72 -0.65 -25.90
C GLN A 363 -7.76 -0.89 -24.81
N ALA A 364 -8.78 -0.04 -24.75
CA ALA A 364 -9.87 -0.15 -23.79
C ALA A 364 -11.11 -0.77 -24.45
N ARG A 365 -11.57 -1.92 -23.92
CA ARG A 365 -12.86 -2.53 -24.25
C ARG A 365 -13.71 -2.59 -22.98
N GLN A 366 -14.89 -1.96 -23.01
CA GLN A 366 -15.97 -2.12 -22.02
C GLN A 366 -15.48 -2.23 -20.55
N GLY A 367 -14.65 -1.29 -20.10
CA GLY A 367 -14.24 -1.20 -18.68
C GLY A 367 -13.18 -2.20 -18.22
N VAL A 368 -12.58 -3.03 -19.09
CA VAL A 368 -11.46 -3.93 -18.74
C VAL A 368 -10.27 -3.70 -19.69
N LEU A 369 -9.09 -3.43 -19.10
CA LEU A 369 -7.84 -3.22 -19.85
C LEU A 369 -7.04 -4.51 -19.96
N TYR A 370 -6.61 -4.81 -21.19
CA TYR A 370 -5.58 -5.82 -21.46
C TYR A 370 -4.23 -5.13 -21.66
N HIS A 371 -3.19 -5.74 -21.07
CA HIS A 371 -1.81 -5.30 -21.20
C HIS A 371 -1.12 -6.14 -22.28
N THR A 372 -0.67 -5.52 -23.38
CA THR A 372 0.27 -6.13 -24.31
C THR A 372 1.55 -5.31 -24.32
N HIS A 373 2.67 -5.95 -23.97
CA HIS A 373 3.97 -5.42 -24.34
C HIS A 373 4.09 -5.50 -25.87
N CYS A 374 4.62 -4.46 -26.52
CA CYS A 374 5.11 -4.59 -27.89
C CYS A 374 6.28 -5.57 -27.94
#